data_AF-A0A1G7ZVM2-F1
#
_entry.id   AF-A0A1G7ZVM2-F1
#
_cell.length_a   1.000
_cell.length_b   1.000
_cell.length_c   1.000
_cell.angle_alpha   90.00
_cell.angle_beta   90.00
_cell.angle_gamma   90.00
#
_symmetry.space_group_name_H-M   'P 1'
#
loop_
_entity.id
_entity.type
_entity.pdbx_description
1 polymer ?
#
loop_
_entity_poly.entity_id
_entity_poly.type
_entity_poly.pdbx_seq_one_letter_code
_entity_poly.pdbx_strand_id
1 'polypeptide(L)' 'MMQSIYLRAYLAGYAGRHIPRSIRRVFAGSALHRAWLLGSMGFFEQDGIRYGPAHPYGIGTEPERA' A
#
# COMPACT_ATOMS: atom_id res chain seq x y z
N MET A 1 -16.19 -5.53 -5.87
CA MET A 1 -15.48 -5.53 -7.16
C MET A 1 -14.42 -4.41 -7.29
N MET A 2 -14.62 -3.21 -6.71
CA MET A 2 -13.61 -2.13 -6.77
C MET A 2 -12.37 -2.32 -5.88
N GLN A 3 -12.47 -3.07 -4.79
CA GLN A 3 -11.36 -3.29 -3.85
C GLN A 3 -10.17 -4.04 -4.46
N SER A 4 -10.39 -4.90 -5.46
CA SER A 4 -9.32 -5.70 -6.06
C SER A 4 -8.37 -4.88 -6.95
N ILE A 5 -8.88 -3.84 -7.62
CA ILE A 5 -8.06 -2.98 -8.49
C ILE A 5 -7.16 -2.08 -7.65
N TYR A 6 -7.69 -1.51 -6.56
CA TYR A 6 -6.89 -0.71 -5.62
C TYR A 6 -5.85 -1.58 -4.90
N LEU A 7 -6.22 -2.79 -4.48
CA LEU A 7 -5.28 -3.74 -3.88
C LEU A 7 -4.14 -4.11 -4.84
N ARG A 8 -4.45 -4.34 -6.13
CA ARG A 8 -3.41 -4.61 -7.14
C ARG A 8 -2.48 -3.42 -7.35
N ALA A 9 -3.01 -2.20 -7.39
CA ALA A 9 -2.20 -0.99 -7.49
C ALA A 9 -1.32 -0.80 -6.25
N TYR A 10 -1.89 -1.06 -5.08
CA TYR A 10 -1.20 -1.05 -3.80
C TYR A 10 -0.02 -2.04 -3.78
N LEU A 11 -0.26 -3.30 -4.11
CA LEU A 11 0.78 -4.34 -4.17
C LEU A 11 1.85 -4.01 -5.23
N ALA A 12 1.47 -3.40 -6.36
CA ALA A 12 2.41 -2.96 -7.37
C ALA A 12 3.31 -1.82 -6.86
N GLY A 13 2.79 -0.92 -6.01
CA GLY A 13 3.59 0.09 -5.32
C GLY A 13 4.55 -0.54 -4.31
N TYR A 14 4.03 -1.44 -3.48
CA TYR A 14 4.79 -2.15 -2.44
C TYR A 14 5.93 -3.01 -3.00
N ALA A 15 5.71 -3.68 -4.12
CA ALA A 15 6.73 -4.47 -4.81
C ALA A 15 7.86 -3.62 -5.43
N GLY A 16 7.85 -2.29 -5.27
CA GLY A 16 8.84 -1.39 -5.86
C GLY A 16 8.75 -1.34 -7.38
N ARG A 17 7.61 -1.75 -7.97
CA ARG A 17 7.44 -1.78 -9.42
C ARG A 17 7.42 -0.35 -9.93
N HIS A 18 8.50 0.05 -10.57
CA HIS A 18 8.71 1.42 -11.00
C HIS A 18 7.79 1.74 -12.18
N ILE A 19 6.67 2.43 -11.92
CA ILE A 19 5.77 2.85 -12.98
C ILE A 19 6.43 3.99 -13.77
N PRO A 20 6.55 3.88 -15.10
CA PRO A 20 7.12 4.93 -15.92
C PRO A 20 6.33 6.24 -15.80
N ARG A 21 7.06 7.37 -15.86
CA ARG A 21 6.56 8.72 -15.59
C ARG A 21 5.29 9.07 -16.37
N SER A 22 5.18 8.59 -17.61
CA SER A 22 4.03 8.82 -18.49
C SER A 22 2.76 8.18 -17.94
N ILE A 23 2.84 6.94 -17.47
CA ILE A 23 1.67 6.25 -16.92
C ILE A 23 1.29 6.88 -15.58
N ARG A 24 2.27 7.25 -14.72
CA ARG A 24 1.98 8.00 -13.48
C ARG A 24 1.15 9.26 -13.73
N ARG A 25 1.42 10.02 -14.80
CA ARG A 25 0.62 11.22 -15.13
C ARG A 25 -0.82 10.90 -15.49
N VAL A 26 -1.09 9.77 -16.14
CA VAL A 26 -2.44 9.40 -16.61
C VAL A 26 -3.39 9.11 -15.44
N PHE A 27 -2.91 8.43 -14.40
CA PHE A 27 -3.72 8.11 -13.24
C PHE A 27 -3.44 9.01 -12.03
N ALA A 28 -2.52 9.99 -12.12
CA ALA A 28 -2.21 10.94 -11.06
C ALA A 28 -3.48 11.61 -10.50
N GLY A 29 -3.59 11.68 -9.17
CA GLY A 29 -4.75 12.27 -8.49
C GLY A 29 -5.96 11.34 -8.34
N SER A 30 -6.01 10.20 -9.04
CA SER A 30 -7.07 9.20 -8.88
C SER A 30 -6.90 8.34 -7.62
N ALA A 31 -7.96 7.63 -7.21
CA ALA A 31 -7.90 6.65 -6.13
C ALA A 31 -6.88 5.52 -6.39
N LEU A 32 -6.65 5.17 -7.67
CA LEU A 32 -5.63 4.20 -8.07
C LEU A 32 -4.21 4.69 -7.78
N HIS A 33 -3.95 5.97 -8.04
CA HIS A 33 -2.67 6.60 -7.72
C HIS A 33 -2.42 6.63 -6.23
N ARG A 34 -3.45 6.98 -5.44
CA ARG A 34 -3.36 7.01 -3.98
C ARG A 34 -3.04 5.62 -3.42
N ALA A 35 -3.72 4.59 -3.91
CA ALA A 35 -3.44 3.20 -3.51
C ALA A 35 -2.00 2.77 -3.86
N TRP A 36 -1.54 3.04 -5.10
CA TRP A 36 -0.17 2.75 -5.50
C TRP A 36 0.87 3.52 -4.67
N LEU A 37 0.62 4.80 -4.39
CA LEU A 37 1.52 5.65 -3.61
C LEU A 37 1.63 5.16 -2.16
N LEU A 38 0.51 4.80 -1.53
CA LEU A 38 0.48 4.22 -0.19
C LEU A 38 1.32 2.94 -0.12
N GLY A 39 1.15 2.04 -1.08
CA GLY A 39 1.96 0.82 -1.18
C GLY A 39 3.44 1.12 -1.38
N SER A 40 3.77 2.06 -2.28
CA SER A 40 5.16 2.49 -2.54
C SER A 40 5.83 3.15 -1.33
N MET A 41 5.07 3.79 -0.44
CA MET A 41 5.56 4.37 0.80
C MET A 41 5.62 3.34 1.95
N GLY A 42 5.10 2.13 1.74
CA GLY A 42 5.03 1.09 2.76
C GLY A 42 3.93 1.30 3.79
N PHE A 43 2.94 2.15 3.52
CA PHE A 43 1.78 2.35 4.40
C PHE A 43 0.68 1.33 4.08
N PHE A 44 0.57 0.29 4.90
CA PHE A 44 -0.45 -0.74 4.80
C PHE A 44 -1.57 -0.49 5.81
N GLU A 45 -2.82 -0.61 5.43
CA GLU A 45 -3.94 -0.58 6.37
C GLU A 45 -4.71 -1.91 6.29
N GLN A 46 -4.84 -2.61 7.41
CA GLN A 46 -5.66 -3.82 7.53
C GLN A 46 -6.42 -3.77 8.85
N ASP A 47 -7.72 -4.05 8.80
CA ASP A 47 -8.59 -4.10 9.99
C ASP A 47 -8.57 -2.80 10.82
N GLY A 48 -8.38 -1.64 10.15
CA GLY A 48 -8.26 -0.34 10.81
C GLY A 48 -6.88 -0.06 11.44
N ILE A 49 -5.94 -1.00 11.37
CA ILE A 49 -4.56 -0.81 11.84
C ILE A 49 -3.69 -0.32 10.68
N ARG A 50 -3.03 0.82 10.87
CA ARG A 50 -2.07 1.39 9.92
C ARG A 50 -0.66 0.94 10.26
N TYR A 51 -0.08 0.17 9.36
CA TYR A 51 1.28 -0.29 9.38
C TYR A 51 2.13 0.57 8.44
N GLY A 52 3.33 0.90 8.87
CA GLY A 52 4.27 1.74 8.12
C GLY A 52 5.70 1.46 8.57
N PRO A 53 6.68 2.24 8.10
CA PRO A 53 8.07 2.10 8.57
C PRO A 53 8.20 2.25 10.10
N ALA A 54 7.31 3.03 10.72
CA ALA A 54 7.22 3.21 12.18
C ALA A 54 6.35 2.15 12.89
N HIS A 55 5.58 1.36 12.15
CA HIS A 55 4.71 0.31 12.69
C HIS A 55 4.73 -0.89 11.73
N PRO A 56 5.85 -1.64 11.69
CA PRO A 56 6.09 -2.64 10.66
C PRO A 56 5.07 -3.78 10.71
N TYR A 57 4.68 -4.27 9.54
CA TYR A 57 3.78 -5.42 9.42
C TYR A 57 4.55 -6.70 9.80
N GLY A 58 4.36 -7.17 11.04
CA GLY A 58 4.70 -8.53 11.44
C GLY A 58 6.15 -8.96 11.29
N ILE A 59 7.11 -8.23 11.86
CA ILE A 59 8.38 -8.80 12.31
C ILE A 59 8.57 -8.40 13.77
N GLY A 60 7.95 -9.15 14.69
CA GLY A 60 8.16 -9.00 16.14
C GLY A 60 6.87 -9.04 16.96
N THR A 61 6.59 -10.25 17.46
CA THR A 61 5.79 -10.60 18.65
C THR A 61 4.33 -10.12 18.70
N GLU A 62 3.42 -11.06 18.46
CA GLU A 62 2.16 -11.12 19.21
C GLU A 62 2.43 -10.76 20.68
N PRO A 63 1.79 -9.74 21.28
CA PRO A 63 1.65 -9.75 22.72
C PRO A 63 0.71 -10.91 23.02
N GLU A 64 1.30 -11.96 23.58
CA GLU A 64 0.62 -12.99 24.36
C GLU A 64 -0.54 -12.32 25.12
N ARG A 65 -1.77 -12.66 24.73
CA ARG A 65 -2.95 -12.28 25.52
C ARG A 65 -2.90 -13.06 26.82
N ALA A 66 -2.51 -12.38 27.90
CA ALA A 66 -2.79 -12.78 29.27
C ALA A 66 -4.02 -12.03 29.78
#